data_AF-A0A7S0V5I5-F1
#
_entry.id   AF-A0A7S0V5I5-F1
#
_cell.length_a   1.000
_cell.length_b   1.000
_cell.length_c   1.000
_cell.angle_alpha   90.00
_cell.angle_beta   90.00
_cell.angle_gamma   90.00
#
_symmetry.space_group_name_H-M   'P 1'
#
loop_
_entity.id
_entity.type
_entity.pdbx_description
1 polymer ?
#
loop_
_entity_poly.entity_id
_entity_poly.type
_entity_poly.pdbx_seq_one_letter_code
_entity_poly.pdbx_strand_id
1 'polypeptide(L)'
;VWLCRSTQPARIFSARPPALTPPVVLSLVQQLGFDLSADAQVKVQWLSQAVMALDPKDPVIGPHVPGILRDVLAKLSALEANPAGHPVTQETDFRVLVHVVRSMSQ
;
A
#
# COMPACT_ATOMS: atom_id res chain seq x y z
N VAL A 1 4.33 -7.18 -10.80
CA VAL A 1 2.85 -7.08 -10.90
C VAL A 1 2.16 -8.38 -11.36
N TRP A 2 2.81 -9.25 -12.15
CA TRP A 2 2.19 -10.51 -12.61
C TRP A 2 1.56 -11.35 -11.47
N LEU A 3 2.30 -11.61 -10.38
CA LEU A 3 1.80 -12.33 -9.22
C LEU A 3 0.59 -11.64 -8.54
N CYS A 4 0.60 -10.30 -8.50
CA CYS A 4 -0.46 -9.48 -7.94
C CYS A 4 -1.75 -9.50 -8.77
N ARG A 5 -1.64 -9.75 -10.08
CA ARG A 5 -2.79 -9.92 -10.98
C ARG A 5 -3.38 -11.32 -10.88
N SER A 6 -2.55 -12.32 -10.58
CA SER A 6 -2.96 -13.73 -10.47
C SER A 6 -3.44 -14.14 -9.07
N THR A 7 -3.30 -13.25 -8.08
CA THR A 7 -3.54 -13.56 -6.67
C THR A 7 -4.37 -12.46 -6.00
N GLN A 8 -5.35 -12.84 -5.18
CA GLN A 8 -6.11 -11.87 -4.39
C GLN A 8 -5.35 -11.52 -3.11
N PRO A 9 -5.04 -10.23 -2.83
CA PRO A 9 -4.25 -9.85 -1.66
C PRO A 9 -4.89 -10.34 -0.35
N ALA A 10 -6.22 -10.32 -0.26
CA ALA A 10 -6.97 -10.83 0.89
C ALA A 10 -6.60 -12.29 1.25
N ARG A 11 -6.32 -13.16 0.27
CA ARG A 11 -5.92 -14.56 0.52
C ARG A 11 -4.54 -14.68 1.18
N ILE A 12 -3.63 -13.76 0.88
CA ILE A 12 -2.28 -13.76 1.47
C ILE A 12 -2.32 -13.15 2.88
N PHE A 13 -2.98 -12.01 3.04
CA PHE A 13 -3.01 -11.28 4.30
C PHE A 13 -3.96 -11.89 5.36
N SER A 14 -4.91 -12.76 4.96
CA SER A 14 -5.79 -13.50 5.90
C SER A 14 -5.24 -14.86 6.35
N ALA A 15 -4.10 -15.30 5.81
CA ALA A 15 -3.53 -16.61 6.12
C ALA A 15 -3.15 -16.73 7.62
N ARG A 16 -3.41 -17.92 8.20
CA ARG A 16 -3.05 -18.28 9.57
C ARG A 16 -2.30 -19.63 9.53
N PRO A 17 -0.99 -19.68 9.83
CA PRO A 17 -0.12 -18.57 10.24
C PRO A 17 0.12 -17.53 9.11
N PRO A 18 0.59 -16.32 9.44
CA PRO A 18 0.86 -15.28 8.43
C PRO A 18 1.78 -15.77 7.32
N ALA A 19 1.38 -15.55 6.06
CA ALA A 19 2.16 -15.98 4.90
C ALA A 19 3.40 -15.11 4.65
N LEU A 20 3.39 -13.85 5.09
CA LEU A 20 4.46 -12.88 4.90
C LEU A 20 4.95 -12.36 6.25
N THR A 21 6.26 -12.13 6.36
CA THR A 21 6.88 -11.51 7.54
C THR A 21 6.77 -9.98 7.47
N PRO A 22 6.82 -9.26 8.61
CA PRO A 22 6.70 -7.79 8.63
C PRO A 22 7.68 -7.06 7.70
N PRO A 23 8.99 -7.44 7.62
CA PRO A 23 9.91 -6.81 6.66
C PRO A 23 9.54 -7.04 5.20
N VAL A 24 8.95 -8.20 4.88
CA VAL A 24 8.50 -8.52 3.52
C VAL A 24 7.27 -7.70 3.15
N VAL A 25 6.33 -7.52 4.09
CA VAL A 25 5.17 -6.63 3.89
C VAL A 25 5.62 -5.19 3.68
N LEU A 26 6.54 -4.68 4.49
CA LEU A 26 7.07 -3.32 4.34
C LEU A 26 7.78 -3.14 2.97
N SER A 27 8.59 -4.12 2.57
CA SER A 27 9.24 -4.12 1.26
C SER A 27 8.22 -4.15 0.11
N LEU A 28 7.14 -4.91 0.25
CA LEU A 28 6.05 -4.96 -0.73
C LEU A 28 5.35 -3.60 -0.86
N VAL A 29 5.08 -2.92 0.27
CA VAL A 29 4.50 -1.56 0.28
C VAL A 29 5.42 -0.59 -0.47
N GLN A 30 6.72 -0.61 -0.16
CA GLN A 30 7.70 0.23 -0.85
C GLN A 30 7.74 -0.05 -2.36
N GLN A 31 7.78 -1.32 -2.76
CA GLN A 31 7.87 -1.72 -4.17
C GLN A 31 6.61 -1.35 -4.96
N LEU A 32 5.42 -1.55 -4.39
CA LEU A 32 4.16 -1.21 -5.06
C LEU A 32 3.94 0.30 -5.11
N GLY A 33 4.33 1.03 -4.06
CA GLY A 33 4.16 2.47 -3.98
C GLY A 33 5.22 3.29 -4.71
N PHE A 34 6.35 2.71 -5.11
CA PHE A 34 7.43 3.43 -5.80
C PHE A 34 6.97 4.06 -7.12
N ASP A 35 6.16 3.33 -7.88
CA ASP A 35 5.60 3.79 -9.16
C ASP A 35 4.14 3.34 -9.27
N LEU A 36 3.22 4.31 -9.39
CA LEU A 36 1.80 4.08 -9.58
C LEU A 36 1.30 4.53 -10.96
N SER A 37 2.19 4.91 -11.88
CA SER A 37 1.81 5.40 -13.22
C SER A 37 1.11 4.32 -14.06
N ALA A 38 1.56 3.06 -13.91
CA ALA A 38 0.96 1.88 -14.52
C ALA A 38 0.37 0.95 -13.45
N ASP A 39 -0.72 0.26 -13.80
CA ASP A 39 -1.41 -0.72 -12.96
C ASP A 39 -1.91 -0.16 -11.61
N ALA A 40 -2.22 1.14 -11.59
CA ALA A 40 -2.62 1.87 -10.38
C ALA A 40 -3.74 1.16 -9.62
N GLN A 41 -4.76 0.65 -10.32
CA GLN A 41 -5.88 -0.07 -9.70
C GLN A 41 -5.42 -1.29 -8.89
N VAL A 42 -4.61 -2.15 -9.50
CA VAL A 42 -4.09 -3.35 -8.83
C VAL A 42 -3.15 -2.97 -7.69
N LYS A 43 -2.26 -2.00 -7.91
CA LYS A 43 -1.30 -1.57 -6.89
C LYS A 43 -2.00 -0.96 -5.67
N VAL A 44 -3.03 -0.13 -5.87
CA VAL A 44 -3.85 0.46 -4.79
C VAL A 44 -4.57 -0.61 -3.98
N GLN A 45 -5.17 -1.61 -4.64
CA GLN A 45 -5.83 -2.72 -3.93
C GLN A 45 -4.84 -3.50 -3.04
N TRP A 46 -3.64 -3.77 -3.55
CA TRP A 46 -2.60 -4.44 -2.77
C TRP A 46 -2.04 -3.57 -1.65
N LEU A 47 -1.81 -2.29 -1.91
CA LEU A 47 -1.34 -1.33 -0.91
C LEU A 47 -2.35 -1.20 0.25
N SER A 48 -3.65 -1.14 -0.03
CA SER A 48 -4.69 -1.07 0.99
C SER A 48 -4.59 -2.22 1.99
N GLN A 49 -4.43 -3.45 1.49
CA GLN A 49 -4.28 -4.64 2.35
C GLN A 49 -2.92 -4.71 3.04
N ALA A 50 -1.84 -4.37 2.33
CA ALA A 50 -0.49 -4.44 2.86
C ALA A 50 -0.24 -3.42 3.97
N VAL A 51 -0.75 -2.19 3.82
CA VAL A 51 -0.64 -1.13 4.84
C VAL A 51 -1.41 -1.51 6.11
N MET A 52 -2.60 -2.10 5.98
CA MET A 52 -3.36 -2.60 7.14
C MET A 52 -2.66 -3.74 7.90
N ALA A 53 -1.75 -4.46 7.24
CA ALA A 53 -0.96 -5.54 7.84
C ALA A 53 0.34 -5.06 8.51
N LEU A 54 0.71 -3.78 8.36
CA LEU A 54 1.87 -3.21 9.03
C LEU A 54 1.58 -2.93 10.50
N ASP A 55 2.56 -3.21 11.35
CA ASP A 55 2.58 -2.77 12.74
C ASP A 55 3.72 -1.75 12.96
N PRO A 56 3.41 -0.44 13.10
CA PRO A 56 4.41 0.58 13.38
C PRO A 56 5.13 0.40 14.72
N LYS A 57 4.60 -0.44 15.63
CA LYS A 57 5.22 -0.74 16.93
C LYS A 57 6.19 -1.91 16.86
N ASP A 58 6.28 -2.58 15.72
CA ASP A 58 7.25 -3.65 15.50
C ASP A 58 8.68 -3.10 15.65
N PRO A 59 9.54 -3.72 16.47
CA PRO A 59 10.87 -3.17 16.78
C PRO A 59 11.83 -3.19 15.59
N VAL A 60 11.58 -4.02 14.57
CA VAL A 60 12.42 -4.15 13.38
C VAL A 60 11.99 -3.18 12.30
N ILE A 61 10.70 -3.11 11.99
CA ILE A 61 10.21 -2.31 10.86
C ILE A 61 9.71 -0.92 11.28
N GLY A 62 9.27 -0.74 12.53
CA GLY A 62 8.65 0.48 13.04
C GLY A 62 9.41 1.77 12.72
N PRO A 63 10.75 1.84 12.91
CA PRO A 63 11.55 3.02 12.56
C PRO A 63 11.52 3.40 11.07
N HIS A 64 11.24 2.44 10.18
CA HIS A 64 11.24 2.63 8.73
C HIS A 64 9.85 2.97 8.15
N VAL A 65 8.79 2.57 8.85
CA VAL A 65 7.39 2.70 8.38
C VAL A 65 7.05 4.16 8.02
N PRO A 66 7.30 5.19 8.86
CA PRO A 66 6.88 6.56 8.54
C PRO A 66 7.58 7.13 7.29
N GLY A 67 8.86 6.80 7.10
CA GLY A 67 9.63 7.25 5.92
C GLY A 67 9.05 6.68 4.63
N ILE A 68 8.86 5.36 4.59
CA ILE A 68 8.30 4.67 3.42
C ILE A 68 6.87 5.15 3.14
N LEU A 69 6.04 5.30 4.17
CA LEU A 69 4.65 5.75 3.97
C LEU A 69 4.56 7.21 3.50
N ARG A 70 5.50 8.09 3.86
CA ARG A 70 5.58 9.44 3.28
C ARG A 70 5.87 9.41 1.78
N ASP A 71 6.80 8.55 1.35
CA ASP A 71 7.11 8.40 -0.08
C ASP A 71 5.89 7.86 -0.86
N VAL A 72 5.20 6.86 -0.31
CA VAL A 72 3.96 6.32 -0.88
C VAL A 72 2.86 7.39 -0.93
N LEU A 73 2.69 8.18 0.13
CA LEU A 73 1.70 9.25 0.19
C LEU A 73 1.92 10.29 -0.91
N ALA A 74 3.18 10.68 -1.16
CA ALA A 74 3.52 11.60 -2.24
C ALA A 74 3.07 11.08 -3.61
N LYS A 75 3.21 9.77 -3.86
CA LYS A 75 2.76 9.13 -5.11
C LYS A 75 1.25 9.05 -5.21
N LEU A 76 0.56 8.72 -4.11
CA LEU A 76 -0.91 8.69 -4.07
C LEU A 76 -1.50 10.09 -4.32
N SER A 77 -0.95 11.13 -3.68
CA SER A 77 -1.40 12.52 -3.89
C SER A 77 -1.14 13.02 -5.30
N ALA A 78 -0.08 12.55 -5.98
CA ALA A 78 0.13 12.84 -7.39
C ALA A 78 -0.95 12.25 -8.30
N LEU A 79 -1.49 11.06 -7.97
CA LEU A 79 -2.65 10.50 -8.67
C LEU A 79 -3.91 11.33 -8.40
N GLU A 80 -4.14 11.75 -7.15
CA GLU A 80 -5.29 12.59 -6.77
C GLU A 80 -5.31 13.93 -7.52
N ALA A 81 -4.14 14.49 -7.84
CA ALA A 81 -4.02 15.71 -8.61
C ALA A 81 -4.44 15.55 -10.09
N ASN A 82 -4.52 14.32 -10.61
CA ASN A 82 -4.97 14.03 -11.97
C ASN A 82 -6.02 12.90 -12.00
N PRO A 83 -7.24 13.15 -11.50
CA PRO A 83 -8.27 12.12 -11.37
C PRO A 83 -8.81 11.63 -12.73
N ALA A 84 -8.74 12.48 -13.78
CA ALA A 84 -9.16 12.11 -15.13
C ALA A 84 -8.25 11.02 -15.73
N GLY A 85 -6.96 11.02 -15.40
CA GLY A 85 -6.01 9.98 -15.81
C GLY A 85 -6.07 8.71 -14.96
N HIS A 86 -6.67 8.79 -13.77
CA HIS A 86 -6.65 7.72 -12.77
C HIS A 86 -8.02 7.55 -12.08
N PRO A 87 -8.97 6.84 -12.71
CA PRO A 87 -10.32 6.63 -12.16
C PRO A 87 -10.33 5.98 -10.76
N VAL A 88 -9.29 5.20 -10.43
CA VAL A 88 -9.10 4.59 -9.10
C VAL A 88 -9.16 5.61 -7.96
N THR A 89 -8.83 6.89 -8.21
CA THR A 89 -8.88 7.96 -7.19
C THR A 89 -10.30 8.26 -6.70
N GLN A 90 -11.32 7.89 -7.47
CA GLN A 90 -12.73 8.09 -7.11
C GLN A 90 -13.28 6.94 -6.25
N GLU A 91 -12.57 5.82 -6.15
CA GLU A 91 -12.95 4.66 -5.36
C GLU A 91 -12.84 4.97 -3.86
N THR A 92 -13.73 4.38 -3.06
CA THR A 92 -13.70 4.52 -1.59
C THR A 92 -12.42 3.93 -1.02
N ASP A 93 -11.98 2.78 -1.54
CA ASP A 93 -10.76 2.08 -1.09
C ASP A 93 -9.51 2.96 -1.22
N PHE A 94 -9.43 3.76 -2.30
CA PHE A 94 -8.32 4.68 -2.51
C PHE A 94 -8.29 5.78 -1.43
N ARG A 95 -9.44 6.40 -1.14
CA ARG A 95 -9.53 7.44 -0.09
C ARG A 95 -9.17 6.89 1.29
N VAL A 96 -9.62 5.67 1.60
CA VAL A 96 -9.27 4.98 2.85
C VAL A 96 -7.76 4.73 2.92
N LEU A 97 -7.16 4.21 1.84
CA LEU A 97 -5.71 4.01 1.75
C LEU A 97 -4.95 5.32 2.02
N VAL A 98 -5.30 6.41 1.34
CA VAL A 98 -4.67 7.73 1.54
C VAL A 98 -4.78 8.18 3.00
N HIS A 99 -5.94 8.02 3.62
CA HIS A 99 -6.15 8.39 5.02
C HIS A 99 -5.28 7.57 5.98
N VAL A 100 -5.24 6.25 5.80
CA VAL A 100 -4.45 5.33 6.65
C VAL A 100 -2.95 5.62 6.49
N VAL A 101 -2.46 5.71 5.25
CA VAL A 101 -1.06 6.02 4.96
C VAL A 101 -0.67 7.36 5.59
N ARG A 102 -1.52 8.38 5.46
CA ARG A 102 -1.29 9.69 6.08
C ARG A 102 -1.21 9.58 7.61
N SER A 103 -2.14 8.88 8.25
CA SER A 103 -2.16 8.70 9.71
C SER A 103 -0.95 7.95 10.26
N MET A 104 -0.42 6.97 9.53
CA MET A 104 0.73 6.17 9.95
C MET A 104 2.08 6.80 9.57
N SER A 105 2.05 7.85 8.74
CA SER A 105 3.23 8.60 8.31
C SER A 105 3.59 9.79 9.22
N GLN A 106 2.68 10.13 10.14
CA GLN A 106 2.83 11.17 11.17
C GLN A 106 3.51 10.60 12.41
#